data_AF-A0A932VSG3-F1
#
_entry.id   AF-A0A932VSG3-F1
#
_cell.length_a   1.000
_cell.length_b   1.000
_cell.length_c   1.000
_cell.angle_alpha   90.00
_cell.angle_beta   90.00
_cell.angle_gamma   90.00
#
_symmetry.space_group_name_H-M   'P 1'
#
loop_
_entity.id
_entity.type
_entity.pdbx_description
1 polymer ?
#
loop_
_entity_poly.entity_id
_entity_poly.type
_entity_poly.pdbx_seq_one_letter_code
_entity_poly.pdbx_strand_id
1 'polypeptide(L)'
;VSHEARVWAAVHQGANFIEKHFTLDRAQPDADSRFSLNPADLAQTIQTVRAAEEALGGERKVFDEEKSTAQWAKRSVVAAMDIPAGAEITRAHLTSKRPGTGIRSKDYHAMLGKRATALIAKNTLIRWEQLEN
;
A
#
# COMPACT_ATOMS: atom_id res chain seq x y z
N VAL A 1 16.11 1.88 18.75
CA VAL A 1 14.72 1.39 18.55
C VAL A 1 13.93 1.73 19.81
N SER A 2 12.78 2.39 19.68
CA SER A 2 11.95 2.81 20.83
C SER A 2 11.37 1.61 21.60
N HIS A 3 10.92 1.84 22.83
CA HIS A 3 10.25 0.80 23.64
C HIS A 3 8.98 0.29 22.94
N GLU A 4 8.20 1.20 22.38
CA GLU A 4 6.97 0.93 21.63
C GLU A 4 7.21 0.00 20.44
N ALA A 5 8.24 0.26 19.64
CA ALA A 5 8.55 -0.56 18.47
C ALA A 5 8.93 -2.00 18.85
N ARG A 6 9.57 -2.21 20.01
CA ARG A 6 9.88 -3.56 20.52
C ARG A 6 8.63 -4.30 20.96
N VAL A 7 7.74 -3.61 21.68
CA VAL A 7 6.46 -4.15 22.14
C VAL A 7 5.57 -4.53 20.96
N TRP A 8 5.46 -3.64 19.97
CA TRP A 8 4.72 -3.90 18.74
C TRP A 8 5.21 -5.16 18.02
N ALA A 9 6.53 -5.27 17.83
CA ALA A 9 7.14 -6.44 17.21
C ALA A 9 6.89 -7.72 18.01
N ALA A 10 7.00 -7.67 19.36
CA ALA A 10 6.75 -8.83 20.21
C ALA A 10 5.30 -9.33 20.07
N VAL A 11 4.30 -8.43 20.10
CA VAL A 11 2.89 -8.78 19.90
C VAL A 11 2.68 -9.42 18.53
N HIS A 12 3.22 -8.81 17.46
CA HIS A 12 3.11 -9.36 16.10
C HIS A 12 3.79 -10.73 15.91
N GLN A 13 4.80 -11.03 16.73
CA GLN A 13 5.48 -12.33 16.76
C GLN A 13 4.75 -13.35 17.67
N GLY A 14 3.59 -13.01 18.22
CA GLY A 14 2.75 -13.91 19.01
C GLY A 14 2.98 -13.86 20.52
N ALA A 15 3.69 -12.85 21.04
CA ALA A 15 3.78 -12.67 22.48
C ALA A 15 2.40 -12.40 23.08
N ASN A 16 2.03 -13.18 24.10
CA ASN A 16 0.78 -13.02 24.85
C ASN A 16 1.00 -12.42 26.26
N PHE A 17 2.25 -12.13 26.59
CA PHE A 17 2.66 -11.54 27.86
C PHE A 17 3.85 -10.60 27.63
N ILE A 18 3.84 -9.43 28.27
CA ILE A 18 4.91 -8.44 28.20
C ILE A 18 5.24 -8.00 29.61
N GLU A 19 6.50 -8.18 29.99
CA GLU A 19 7.03 -7.73 31.28
C GLU A 19 8.05 -6.61 31.07
N LYS A 20 7.97 -5.59 31.92
CA LYS A 20 8.92 -4.48 31.93
C LYS A 20 9.00 -3.85 33.31
N HIS A 21 10.21 -3.47 33.73
CA HIS A 21 10.39 -2.70 34.96
C HIS A 21 9.62 -1.37 34.93
N PHE A 22 9.08 -0.99 36.08
CA PHE A 22 8.26 0.20 36.29
C PHE A 22 8.74 0.94 37.54
N THR A 23 8.69 2.28 37.50
CA THR A 23 8.97 3.16 38.63
C THR A 23 7.97 4.31 38.64
N LEU A 24 7.66 4.84 39.82
CA LEU A 24 6.84 6.05 39.93
C LEU A 24 7.63 7.30 39.54
N ASP A 25 8.95 7.29 39.78
CA ASP A 25 9.85 8.40 39.50
C ASP A 25 11.24 7.88 39.13
N ARG A 26 11.70 8.22 37.93
CA ARG A 26 13.02 7.82 37.42
C ARG A 26 14.19 8.52 38.11
N ALA A 27 13.92 9.59 38.87
CA ALA A 27 14.93 10.30 39.63
C ALA A 27 15.31 9.58 40.93
N GLN A 28 14.58 8.52 41.31
CA GLN A 28 14.93 7.74 42.49
C GLN A 28 16.31 7.07 42.31
N PRO A 29 17.18 7.10 43.33
CA PRO A 29 18.51 6.51 43.28
C PRO A 29 18.42 5.00 43.49
N ASP A 30 17.86 4.30 42.51
CA ASP A 30 17.93 2.85 42.40
C ASP A 30 18.53 2.43 41.06
N ALA A 31 19.07 1.22 41.00
CA ALA A 31 19.84 0.74 39.85
C ALA A 31 19.00 0.66 38.56
N ASP A 32 17.69 0.45 38.69
CA ASP A 32 16.81 0.12 37.57
C ASP A 32 15.93 1.29 37.11
N SER A 33 15.66 2.29 37.96
CA SER A 33 14.76 3.41 37.70
C SER A 33 15.06 4.16 36.41
N ARG A 34 16.35 4.30 36.07
CA ARG A 34 16.77 4.97 34.83
C ARG A 34 16.26 4.26 33.56
N PHE A 35 16.05 2.94 33.61
CA PHE A 35 15.61 2.13 32.46
C PHE A 35 14.18 1.57 32.60
N SER A 36 13.52 1.82 33.73
CA SER A 36 12.12 1.51 34.01
C SER A 36 11.16 2.43 33.27
N LEU A 37 9.94 1.97 33.02
CA LEU A 37 8.83 2.82 32.58
C LEU A 37 8.37 3.70 33.73
N ASN A 38 8.00 4.94 33.43
CA ASN A 38 7.24 5.77 34.37
C ASN A 38 5.72 5.60 34.08
N PRO A 39 4.81 6.24 34.85
CA PRO A 39 3.37 6.14 34.60
C PRO A 39 2.94 6.49 33.18
N ALA A 40 3.53 7.54 32.59
CA ALA A 40 3.20 7.98 31.23
C ALA A 40 3.66 6.95 30.18
N ASP A 41 4.88 6.43 30.31
CA ASP A 41 5.42 5.43 29.38
C ASP A 41 4.68 4.09 29.49
N LEU A 42 4.26 3.69 30.70
CA LEU A 42 3.46 2.50 30.89
C LEU A 42 2.08 2.65 30.21
N ALA A 43 1.42 3.79 30.38
CA ALA A 43 0.15 4.08 29.71
C ALA A 43 0.31 4.03 28.18
N GLN A 44 1.37 4.63 27.64
CA GLN A 44 1.70 4.59 26.22
C GLN A 44 2.00 3.16 25.73
N THR A 45 2.70 2.36 26.55
CA THR A 45 3.00 0.95 26.24
C THR A 45 1.72 0.13 26.14
N ILE A 46 0.78 0.31 27.07
CA ILE A 46 -0.52 -0.37 27.06
C ILE A 46 -1.31 -0.01 25.80
N GLN A 47 -1.37 1.27 25.44
CA GLN A 47 -2.01 1.71 24.20
C GLN A 47 -1.37 1.08 22.97
N THR A 48 -0.04 1.01 22.94
CA THR A 48 0.73 0.38 21.86
C THR A 48 0.40 -1.11 21.73
N VAL A 49 0.29 -1.84 22.84
CA VAL A 49 -0.11 -3.27 22.83
C VAL A 49 -1.49 -3.43 22.21
N ARG A 50 -2.48 -2.63 22.65
CA ARG A 50 -3.86 -2.73 22.16
C ARG A 50 -3.98 -2.40 20.67
N ALA A 51 -3.28 -1.37 20.22
CA ALA A 51 -3.21 -1.02 18.80
C ALA A 51 -2.53 -2.13 17.97
N ALA A 52 -1.48 -2.77 18.52
CA ALA A 52 -0.81 -3.88 17.84
C ALA A 52 -1.70 -5.14 17.75
N GLU A 53 -2.49 -5.45 18.78
CA GLU A 53 -3.47 -6.54 18.77
C GLU A 53 -4.58 -6.30 17.73
N GLU A 54 -5.11 -5.08 17.65
CA GLU A 54 -6.10 -4.70 16.64
C GLU A 54 -5.53 -4.80 15.22
N ALA A 55 -4.28 -4.38 15.03
CA ALA A 55 -3.60 -4.43 13.73
C ALA A 55 -3.22 -5.85 13.27
N LEU A 56 -3.13 -6.84 14.16
CA LEU A 56 -2.89 -8.24 13.80
C LEU A 56 -4.11 -8.87 13.11
N GLY A 57 -5.30 -8.34 13.36
CA GLY A 57 -6.53 -8.83 12.76
C GLY A 57 -6.73 -8.36 11.31
N GLY A 58 -7.83 -8.83 10.72
CA GLY A 58 -8.32 -8.33 9.44
C GLY A 58 -8.02 -9.23 8.23
N GLU A 59 -8.84 -9.06 7.20
CA GLU A 59 -8.67 -9.72 5.92
C GLU A 59 -7.98 -8.77 4.94
N ARG A 60 -6.98 -9.26 4.20
CA ARG A 60 -6.37 -8.50 3.11
C ARG A 60 -7.35 -8.44 1.92
N LYS A 61 -8.23 -7.46 1.93
CA LYS A 61 -9.17 -7.17 0.84
C LYS A 61 -9.22 -5.68 0.55
N VAL A 62 -9.81 -5.33 -0.58
CA VAL A 62 -10.16 -3.93 -0.88
C VAL A 62 -11.47 -3.65 -0.15
N PHE A 63 -11.46 -2.69 0.75
CA PHE A 63 -12.66 -2.25 1.45
C PHE A 63 -13.53 -1.38 0.54
N ASP A 64 -14.83 -1.31 0.81
CA ASP A 64 -15.77 -0.56 -0.03
C ASP A 64 -15.43 0.93 -0.08
N GLU A 65 -14.96 1.46 1.05
CA GLU A 65 -14.47 2.82 1.24
C GLU A 65 -13.22 3.11 0.42
N GLU A 66 -12.41 2.10 0.12
CA GLU A 66 -11.20 2.24 -0.69
C GLU A 66 -11.50 2.20 -2.19
N LYS A 67 -12.67 1.73 -2.63
CA LYS A 67 -12.96 1.48 -4.05
C LYS A 67 -12.83 2.74 -4.90
N SER A 68 -13.37 3.87 -4.44
CA SER A 68 -13.32 5.15 -5.16
C SER A 68 -11.88 5.67 -5.28
N THR A 69 -11.14 5.68 -4.17
CA THR A 69 -9.72 6.04 -4.14
C THR A 69 -8.90 5.11 -5.02
N ALA A 70 -9.17 3.80 -4.99
CA ALA A 70 -8.48 2.82 -5.82
C ALA A 70 -8.75 3.05 -7.32
N GLN A 71 -9.99 3.36 -7.72
CA GLN A 71 -10.33 3.67 -9.11
C GLN A 71 -9.60 4.93 -9.61
N TRP A 72 -9.51 5.97 -8.78
CA TRP A 72 -8.79 7.19 -9.15
C TRP A 72 -7.27 7.05 -9.11
N ALA A 73 -6.72 6.40 -8.07
CA ALA A 73 -5.29 6.33 -7.81
C ALA A 73 -4.55 5.30 -8.66
N LYS A 74 -5.23 4.22 -9.10
CA LYS A 74 -4.65 3.24 -10.02
C LYS A 74 -4.41 3.87 -11.38
N ARG A 75 -3.48 3.29 -12.14
CA ARG A 75 -3.11 3.79 -13.46
C ARG A 75 -3.58 2.84 -14.55
N SER A 76 -4.06 3.40 -15.63
CA SER A 76 -4.41 2.69 -16.86
C SER A 76 -3.37 2.93 -17.94
N VAL A 77 -3.32 2.02 -18.92
CA VAL A 77 -2.55 2.20 -20.14
C VAL A 77 -3.25 3.24 -21.01
N VAL A 78 -2.46 4.18 -21.54
CA VAL A 78 -2.89 5.31 -22.34
C VAL A 78 -2.00 5.41 -23.56
N ALA A 79 -2.53 5.85 -24.69
CA ALA A 79 -1.74 6.12 -25.88
C ALA A 79 -0.78 7.29 -25.66
N ALA A 80 0.51 7.06 -25.82
CA ALA A 80 1.56 8.08 -25.69
C ALA A 80 1.61 9.03 -26.89
N MET A 81 1.13 8.56 -28.04
CA MET A 81 1.02 9.24 -29.33
C MET A 81 -0.18 8.67 -30.09
N ASP A 82 -0.52 9.26 -31.23
CA ASP A 82 -1.55 8.70 -32.10
C ASP A 82 -1.09 7.34 -32.64
N ILE A 83 -1.97 6.34 -32.58
CA ILE A 83 -1.71 4.98 -33.06
C ILE A 83 -2.67 4.72 -34.22
N PRO A 84 -2.16 4.68 -35.47
CA PRO A 84 -3.00 4.44 -36.64
C PRO A 84 -3.72 3.08 -36.60
N ALA A 85 -4.88 2.99 -37.26
CA ALA A 85 -5.54 1.72 -37.48
C ALA A 85 -4.61 0.73 -38.22
N GLY A 86 -4.60 -0.53 -37.80
CA GLY A 86 -3.73 -1.58 -38.30
C GLY A 86 -2.28 -1.56 -37.79
N ALA A 87 -1.87 -0.51 -37.07
CA ALA A 87 -0.51 -0.41 -36.52
C ALA A 87 -0.30 -1.41 -35.39
N GLU A 88 0.89 -2.01 -35.36
CA GLU A 88 1.32 -2.88 -34.27
C GLU A 88 1.63 -2.04 -33.01
N ILE A 89 1.13 -2.48 -31.86
CA ILE A 89 1.35 -1.83 -30.58
C ILE A 89 2.77 -2.11 -30.12
N THR A 90 3.57 -1.05 -30.04
CA THR A 90 4.93 -1.08 -29.54
C THR A 90 5.03 -0.36 -28.19
N ARG A 91 6.20 -0.46 -27.56
CA ARG A 91 6.45 0.24 -26.29
C ARG A 91 6.34 1.76 -26.42
N ALA A 92 6.68 2.32 -27.58
CA ALA A 92 6.62 3.75 -27.84
C ALA A 92 5.17 4.27 -27.90
N HIS A 93 4.22 3.43 -28.32
CA HIS A 93 2.81 3.77 -28.42
C HIS A 93 2.11 3.89 -27.06
N LEU A 94 2.68 3.30 -26.01
CA LEU A 94 2.02 3.10 -24.73
C LEU A 94 2.68 3.90 -23.61
N THR A 95 1.85 4.53 -22.79
CA THR A 95 2.24 5.10 -21.50
C THR A 95 1.21 4.71 -20.44
N SER A 96 1.42 5.13 -19.20
CA SER A 96 0.53 4.85 -18.08
C SER A 96 0.09 6.17 -17.46
N LYS A 97 -1.20 6.36 -17.18
CA LYS A 97 -1.73 7.55 -16.49
C LYS A 97 -2.91 7.19 -15.59
N ARG A 98 -3.24 8.05 -14.64
CA ARG A 98 -4.50 7.98 -13.88
C ARG A 98 -5.65 8.52 -14.75
N PRO A 99 -6.92 8.11 -14.51
CA PRO A 99 -7.36 7.15 -13.49
C PRO A 99 -7.23 5.69 -13.94
N GLY A 100 -7.55 4.76 -13.05
CA GLY A 100 -7.50 3.31 -13.23
C GLY A 100 -8.75 2.72 -13.89
N THR A 101 -9.45 3.48 -14.72
CA THR A 101 -10.73 3.11 -15.34
C THR A 101 -10.58 2.47 -16.73
N GLY A 102 -9.34 2.34 -17.23
CA GLY A 102 -8.97 1.66 -18.48
C GLY A 102 -8.30 0.31 -18.23
N ILE A 103 -7.58 -0.20 -19.24
CA ILE A 103 -6.72 -1.39 -19.07
C ILE A 103 -5.68 -1.09 -17.98
N ARG A 104 -5.55 -1.95 -16.97
CA ARG A 104 -4.61 -1.70 -15.87
C ARG A 104 -3.18 -1.72 -16.40
N SER A 105 -2.34 -0.85 -15.85
CA SER A 105 -0.93 -0.75 -16.26
C SER A 105 -0.14 -2.06 -16.09
N LYS A 106 -0.58 -2.97 -15.20
CA LYS A 106 0.03 -4.29 -15.05
C LYS A 106 -0.23 -5.23 -16.23
N ASP A 107 -1.27 -4.97 -17.00
CA ASP A 107 -1.69 -5.79 -18.15
C ASP A 107 -1.04 -5.25 -19.46
N TYR A 108 -0.15 -4.25 -19.34
CA TYR A 108 0.60 -3.60 -20.43
C TYR A 108 1.26 -4.59 -21.40
N HIS A 109 1.91 -5.63 -20.88
CA HIS A 109 2.66 -6.57 -21.72
C HIS A 109 1.76 -7.38 -22.66
N ALA A 110 0.51 -7.63 -22.26
CA ALA A 110 -0.45 -8.34 -23.10
C ALA A 110 -0.94 -7.52 -24.30
N MET A 111 -0.61 -6.22 -24.37
CA MET A 111 -0.94 -5.35 -25.50
C MET A 111 0.14 -5.33 -26.58
N LEU A 112 1.39 -5.63 -26.22
CA LEU A 112 2.52 -5.54 -27.16
C LEU A 112 2.37 -6.59 -28.27
N GLY A 113 2.62 -6.17 -29.52
CA GLY A 113 2.50 -7.04 -30.69
C GLY A 113 1.06 -7.20 -31.24
N LYS A 114 0.04 -6.77 -30.49
CA LYS A 114 -1.33 -6.67 -31.03
C LYS A 114 -1.43 -5.54 -32.04
N ARG A 115 -2.44 -5.54 -32.89
CA ARG A 115 -2.72 -4.43 -33.81
C ARG A 115 -3.93 -3.62 -33.37
N ALA A 116 -3.89 -2.31 -33.63
CA ALA A 116 -5.03 -1.43 -33.35
C ALA A 116 -6.14 -1.65 -34.39
N THR A 117 -7.38 -1.88 -33.96
CA THR A 117 -8.54 -2.07 -34.86
C THR A 117 -9.07 -0.76 -35.43
N ALA A 118 -8.74 0.37 -34.79
CA ALA A 118 -9.08 1.72 -35.20
C ALA A 118 -7.99 2.71 -34.76
N LEU A 119 -8.06 3.96 -35.23
CA LEU A 119 -7.20 5.03 -34.74
C LEU A 119 -7.38 5.22 -33.24
N ILE A 120 -6.28 5.17 -32.48
CA ILE A 120 -6.26 5.51 -31.06
C ILE A 120 -5.51 6.83 -30.90
N ALA A 121 -6.22 7.90 -30.56
CA ALA A 121 -5.61 9.21 -30.37
C ALA A 121 -4.71 9.24 -29.13
N LYS A 122 -3.70 10.10 -29.18
CA LYS A 122 -2.81 10.42 -28.05
C LYS A 122 -3.64 10.83 -26.83
N ASN A 123 -3.18 10.40 -25.66
CA ASN A 123 -3.83 10.64 -24.36
C ASN A 123 -5.19 9.95 -24.16
N THR A 124 -5.59 9.04 -25.06
CA THR A 124 -6.80 8.24 -24.89
C THR A 124 -6.51 6.97 -24.07
N LEU A 125 -7.41 6.64 -23.15
CA LEU A 125 -7.41 5.34 -22.46
C LEU A 125 -7.62 4.22 -23.47
N ILE A 126 -6.71 3.26 -23.51
CA ILE A 126 -6.82 2.13 -24.43
C ILE A 126 -7.79 1.10 -23.83
N ARG A 127 -8.62 0.54 -24.71
CA ARG A 127 -9.62 -0.48 -24.43
C ARG A 127 -9.28 -1.77 -25.18
N TRP A 128 -9.66 -2.92 -24.64
CA TRP A 128 -9.29 -4.21 -25.25
C TRP A 128 -9.95 -4.40 -26.62
N GLU A 129 -11.15 -3.83 -26.78
CA GLU A 129 -11.95 -3.82 -28.00
C GLU A 129 -11.27 -3.04 -29.14
N GLN A 130 -10.29 -2.19 -28.82
CA GLN A 130 -9.49 -1.45 -29.80
C GLN A 130 -8.27 -2.24 -30.28
N LEU A 131 -8.05 -3.47 -29.79
CA LEU A 131 -6.93 -4.32 -30.13
C LEU A 131 -7.44 -5.63 -30.75
N GLU A 132 -6.72 -6.14 -31.73
CA GLU A 132 -6.99 -7.47 -32.29
C GLU A 132 -6.75 -8.58 -31.24
N ASN A 133 -7.50 -9.68 -31.38
CA ASN A 133 -7.42 -10.86 -30.52
C ASN A 133 -6.04 -11.52 -30.58
#